data_AF-A0A3D5BT28-F1
#
_entry.id   AF-A0A3D5BT28-F1
#
_cell.length_a   1.000
_cell.length_b   1.000
_cell.length_c   1.000
_cell.angle_alpha   90.00
_cell.angle_beta   90.00
_cell.angle_gamma   90.00
#
_symmetry.space_group_name_H-M   'P 1'
#
loop_
_entity.id
_entity.type
_entity.pdbx_description
1 polymer ?
#
loop_
_entity_poly.entity_id
_entity_poly.type
_entity_poly.pdbx_seq_one_letter_code
_entity_poly.pdbx_strand_id
1 'polypeptide(L)'
;MQSMELPLVLFTVLSQAAVGMVLMSAVRGFAGHHGGSARNEWTLVVGLMGLGIVASLFHLGHPLESYRALAHLEKAWLSREVLAAGVFLALAAVAAVAGIG
;
A
#
# COMPACT_ATOMS: atom_id res chain seq x y z
N MET A 1 7.31 -22.33 17.92
CA MET A 1 7.01 -22.44 16.48
C MET A 1 6.62 -21.06 15.99
N GLN A 2 7.17 -20.63 14.85
CA GLN A 2 7.17 -19.27 14.28
C GLN A 2 5.76 -18.71 13.99
N SER A 3 4.99 -18.27 14.98
CA SER A 3 3.53 -18.22 14.83
C SER A 3 2.91 -17.03 14.10
N MET A 4 3.60 -15.92 13.74
CA MET A 4 2.93 -14.78 13.07
C MET A 4 3.80 -13.89 12.15
N GLU A 5 4.86 -14.38 11.52
CA GLU A 5 5.67 -13.53 10.61
C GLU A 5 5.07 -13.44 9.18
N LEU A 6 4.34 -14.47 8.74
CA LEU A 6 3.77 -14.54 7.38
C LEU A 6 2.87 -13.34 7.01
N PRO A 7 1.98 -12.84 7.88
CA PRO A 7 1.17 -11.65 7.58
C PRO A 7 2.01 -10.41 7.28
N LEU A 8 3.10 -10.21 8.03
CA LEU A 8 4.02 -9.09 7.84
C LEU A 8 4.87 -9.27 6.57
N VAL A 9 5.30 -10.50 6.27
CA VAL A 9 5.98 -10.82 5.01
C VAL A 9 5.06 -10.56 3.80
N LEU A 10 3.78 -10.98 3.87
CA LEU A 10 2.80 -10.70 2.82
C LEU A 10 2.56 -9.19 2.66
N PHE A 11 2.40 -8.47 3.77
CA PHE A 11 2.27 -7.02 3.76
C PHE A 11 3.46 -6.36 3.06
N THR A 12 4.69 -6.73 3.44
CA THR A 12 5.90 -6.14 2.86
C THR A 12 6.06 -6.46 1.38
N VAL A 13 5.87 -7.71 0.95
CA VAL A 13 5.98 -8.08 -0.47
C VAL A 13 4.91 -7.39 -1.33
N LEU A 14 3.65 -7.37 -0.87
CA LEU A 14 2.56 -6.76 -1.62
C LEU A 14 2.68 -5.23 -1.71
N SER A 15 3.05 -4.58 -0.60
CA SER A 15 3.28 -3.12 -0.59
C SER A 15 4.49 -2.72 -1.44
N GLN A 16 5.59 -3.48 -1.38
CA GLN A 16 6.77 -3.24 -2.24
C GLN A 16 6.43 -3.41 -3.73
N ALA A 17 5.63 -4.43 -4.09
CA ALA A 17 5.16 -4.61 -5.46
C ALA A 17 4.28 -3.43 -5.94
N ALA A 18 3.36 -2.96 -5.10
CA ALA A 18 2.52 -1.80 -5.39
C ALA A 18 3.35 -0.52 -5.61
N VAL A 19 4.29 -0.23 -4.71
CA VAL A 19 5.20 0.94 -4.82
C VAL A 19 6.09 0.80 -6.05
N GLY A 20 6.64 -0.39 -6.31
CA GLY A 20 7.47 -0.67 -7.47
C GLY A 20 6.75 -0.41 -8.80
N MET A 21 5.47 -0.79 -8.91
CA MET A 21 4.68 -0.48 -10.11
C MET A 21 4.47 1.02 -10.30
N VAL A 22 4.20 1.78 -9.24
CA VAL A 22 4.07 3.26 -9.33
C VAL A 22 5.39 3.89 -9.77
N LEU A 23 6.52 3.44 -9.22
CA LEU A 23 7.85 3.91 -9.63
C LEU A 23 8.13 3.59 -11.11
N MET A 24 7.82 2.37 -11.56
CA MET A 24 7.98 1.99 -12.97
C MET A 24 7.08 2.82 -13.88
N SER A 25 5.84 3.08 -13.48
CA SER A 25 4.91 3.94 -14.22
C SER A 25 5.44 5.36 -14.34
N ALA A 26 5.95 5.94 -13.24
CA ALA A 26 6.60 7.25 -13.25
C ALA A 26 7.83 7.31 -14.16
N VAL A 27 8.71 6.30 -14.11
CA VAL A 27 9.89 6.20 -14.98
C VAL A 27 9.49 6.16 -16.45
N ARG A 28 8.48 5.37 -16.82
CA ARG A 28 7.97 5.32 -18.20
C ARG A 28 7.40 6.66 -18.64
N GLY A 29 6.63 7.33 -17.78
CA GLY A 29 6.09 8.67 -18.04
C GLY A 29 7.19 9.70 -18.32
N PHE A 30 8.23 9.75 -17.48
CA PHE A 30 9.40 10.62 -17.70
C PHE A 30 10.18 10.26 -18.97
N ALA A 31 10.22 8.98 -19.35
CA ALA A 31 10.81 8.53 -20.60
C ALA A 31 9.91 8.76 -21.83
N GLY A 32 8.75 9.40 -21.69
CA GLY A 32 7.80 9.65 -22.77
C GLY A 32 6.99 8.42 -23.21
N HIS A 33 7.14 7.29 -22.53
CA HIS A 33 6.47 6.03 -22.86
C HIS A 33 5.11 5.95 -22.17
N HIS A 34 4.08 6.42 -22.87
CA HIS A 34 2.70 6.34 -22.41
C HIS A 34 2.00 5.20 -23.17
N GLY A 35 1.67 4.12 -22.47
CA GLY A 35 1.05 2.95 -23.05
C GLY A 35 0.36 2.09 -21.99
N GLY A 36 -0.71 1.41 -22.37
CA GLY A 36 -1.56 0.64 -21.46
C GLY A 36 -2.70 1.46 -20.83
N SER A 37 -3.56 0.77 -20.09
CA SER A 37 -4.67 1.42 -19.37
C SER A 37 -4.17 1.89 -17.99
N ALA A 38 -3.94 3.19 -17.84
CA ALA A 38 -3.55 3.80 -16.55
C ALA A 38 -4.53 3.41 -15.43
N ARG A 39 -5.84 3.39 -15.74
CA ARG A 39 -6.87 2.92 -14.81
C ARG A 39 -6.62 1.48 -14.34
N ASN A 40 -6.24 0.56 -15.23
CA ASN A 40 -5.98 -0.83 -14.85
C ASN A 40 -4.73 -0.93 -13.98
N GLU A 41 -3.67 -0.19 -14.30
CA GLU A 41 -2.45 -0.16 -13.49
C GLU A 41 -2.74 0.34 -12.07
N TRP A 42 -3.43 1.47 -11.93
CA TRP A 42 -3.80 1.99 -10.61
C TRP A 42 -4.76 1.07 -9.86
N THR A 43 -5.69 0.42 -10.55
CA THR A 43 -6.58 -0.58 -9.92
C THR A 43 -5.77 -1.76 -9.36
N LEU A 44 -4.74 -2.20 -10.07
CA LEU A 44 -3.83 -3.24 -9.60
C LEU A 44 -3.00 -2.77 -8.39
N VAL A 45 -2.47 -1.54 -8.42
CA VAL A 45 -1.75 -0.93 -7.28
C VAL A 45 -2.65 -0.91 -6.03
N VAL A 46 -3.89 -0.45 -6.17
CA VAL A 46 -4.88 -0.43 -5.07
C VAL A 46 -5.16 -1.84 -4.57
N GLY A 47 -5.32 -2.82 -5.48
CA GLY A 47 -5.53 -4.21 -5.12
C GLY A 47 -4.38 -4.80 -4.31
N LEU A 48 -3.14 -4.64 -4.77
CA LEU A 48 -1.97 -5.14 -4.05
C LEU A 48 -1.79 -4.48 -2.69
N MET A 49 -1.88 -3.14 -2.63
CA MET A 49 -1.72 -2.41 -1.38
C MET A 49 -2.83 -2.72 -0.37
N GLY A 50 -4.08 -2.77 -0.84
CA GLY A 50 -5.23 -3.12 -0.02
C GLY A 50 -5.14 -4.54 0.54
N LEU A 51 -4.76 -5.51 -0.30
CA LEU A 51 -4.52 -6.88 0.14
C LEU A 51 -3.37 -6.97 1.15
N GLY A 52 -2.29 -6.20 0.97
CA GLY A 52 -1.19 -6.13 1.92
C GLY A 52 -1.65 -5.61 3.29
N ILE A 53 -2.43 -4.52 3.31
CA ILE A 53 -2.96 -3.95 4.56
C ILE A 53 -3.89 -4.96 5.25
N VAL A 54 -4.82 -5.57 4.51
CA VAL A 54 -5.72 -6.60 5.06
C VAL A 54 -4.94 -7.79 5.59
N ALA A 55 -3.93 -8.26 4.85
CA ALA A 55 -3.05 -9.34 5.29
C ALA A 55 -2.37 -8.98 6.62
N SER A 56 -1.88 -7.74 6.77
CA SER A 56 -1.27 -7.29 8.01
C SER A 56 -2.24 -7.34 9.20
N LEU A 57 -3.56 -7.21 9.03
CA LEU A 57 -4.47 -7.27 10.18
C LEU A 57 -4.53 -8.66 10.85
N PHE A 58 -4.15 -9.73 10.14
CA PHE A 58 -4.20 -11.10 10.70
C PHE A 58 -3.11 -11.40 11.75
N HIS A 59 -2.07 -10.56 11.89
CA HIS A 59 -1.13 -10.70 13.02
C HIS A 59 -1.57 -9.92 14.27
N LEU A 60 -2.61 -9.09 14.18
CA LEU A 60 -3.10 -8.31 15.29
C LEU A 60 -4.09 -9.14 16.12
N GLY A 61 -3.85 -9.23 17.44
CA GLY A 61 -4.82 -9.83 18.36
C GLY A 61 -6.15 -9.09 18.44
N HIS A 62 -6.16 -7.78 18.13
CA HIS A 62 -7.35 -6.91 18.18
C HIS A 62 -7.43 -6.01 16.92
N PRO A 63 -7.83 -6.54 15.75
CA PRO A 63 -7.79 -5.81 14.48
C PRO A 63 -8.68 -4.56 14.45
N LEU A 64 -9.80 -4.57 15.19
CA LEU A 64 -10.72 -3.42 15.30
C LEU A 64 -10.12 -2.26 16.10
N GLU A 65 -9.12 -2.51 16.96
CA GLU A 65 -8.42 -1.48 17.72
C GLU A 65 -7.16 -0.95 17.01
N SER A 66 -6.88 -1.42 15.78
CA SER A 66 -5.70 -1.03 15.00
C SER A 66 -5.59 0.47 14.74
N TYR A 67 -6.70 1.21 14.75
CA TYR A 67 -6.70 2.67 14.63
C TYR A 67 -5.91 3.36 15.76
N ARG A 68 -5.78 2.72 16.94
CA ARG A 68 -4.97 3.24 18.05
C ARG A 68 -3.48 3.30 17.69
N ALA A 69 -3.03 2.54 16.69
CA ALA A 69 -1.67 2.65 16.18
C ALA A 69 -1.36 4.06 15.64
N LEU A 70 -2.38 4.85 15.27
CA LEU A 70 -2.22 6.24 14.81
C LEU A 70 -2.15 7.27 15.96
N ALA A 71 -2.32 6.87 17.23
CA ALA A 71 -2.37 7.82 18.35
C ALA A 71 -1.01 8.47 18.69
N HIS A 72 0.10 7.91 18.21
CA HIS A 72 1.46 8.33 18.60
C HIS A 72 2.37 8.59 17.39
N LEU A 73 1.88 9.32 16.38
CA LEU A 73 2.61 9.63 15.13
C LEU A 73 3.97 10.30 15.36
N GLU A 74 4.11 11.09 16.41
CA GLU A 74 5.35 11.79 16.72
C GLU A 74 6.44 10.88 17.27
N LYS A 75 6.08 9.83 18.01
CA LYS A 75 7.03 9.01 18.80
C LYS A 75 7.21 7.60 18.25
N ALA A 76 6.18 7.03 17.62
CA ALA A 76 6.20 5.65 17.16
C ALA A 76 6.49 5.58 15.67
N TRP A 77 7.61 4.94 15.32
CA TRP A 77 7.98 4.64 13.93
C TRP A 77 6.86 3.89 13.20
N LEU A 78 6.31 2.84 13.82
CA LEU A 78 5.22 2.03 13.29
C LEU A 78 3.97 2.87 12.94
N SER A 79 3.68 3.90 13.74
CA SER A 79 2.53 4.79 13.53
C SER A 79 2.66 5.54 12.20
N ARG A 80 3.88 6.00 11.88
CA ARG A 80 4.19 6.70 10.63
C ARG A 80 4.11 5.78 9.42
N GLU A 81 4.54 4.52 9.57
CA GLU A 81 4.41 3.51 8.51
C GLU A 81 2.94 3.21 8.18
N VAL A 82 2.10 3.01 9.19
CA VAL A 82 0.65 2.78 8.99
C VAL A 82 0.01 3.99 8.31
N LEU A 83 0.37 5.21 8.74
CA LEU A 83 -0.11 6.44 8.10
C LEU A 83 0.33 6.52 6.64
N ALA A 84 1.62 6.30 6.35
CA ALA A 84 2.16 6.36 4.99
C ALA A 84 1.51 5.31 4.08
N ALA A 85 1.30 4.09 4.57
CA ALA A 85 0.59 3.02 3.88
C ALA A 85 -0.85 3.41 3.54
N GLY A 86 -1.58 3.99 4.50
CA GLY A 86 -2.94 4.47 4.31
C GLY A 86 -3.03 5.63 3.32
N VAL A 87 -2.12 6.61 3.42
CA VAL A 87 -2.05 7.75 2.48
C VAL A 87 -1.73 7.27 1.07
N PHE A 88 -0.77 6.36 0.92
CA PHE A 88 -0.43 5.79 -0.39
C PHE A 88 -1.62 5.07 -1.03
N LEU A 89 -2.34 4.23 -0.27
CA LEU A 89 -3.54 3.56 -0.76
C LEU A 89 -4.62 4.57 -1.18
N ALA A 90 -4.86 5.62 -0.38
CA ALA A 90 -5.85 6.64 -0.69
C ALA A 90 -5.51 7.39 -1.99
N LEU A 91 -4.25 7.81 -2.16
CA LEU A 91 -3.79 8.46 -3.38
C LEU A 91 -3.88 7.55 -4.61
N ALA A 92 -3.51 6.28 -4.48
CA ALA A 92 -3.63 5.30 -5.55
C ALA A 92 -5.10 5.07 -5.95
N ALA A 93 -6.02 5.05 -4.98
CA ALA A 93 -7.46 4.93 -5.25
C ALA A 93 -8.00 6.15 -5.98
N VAL A 94 -7.60 7.35 -5.58
CA VAL A 94 -7.93 8.59 -6.30
C VAL A 94 -7.42 8.53 -7.74
N ALA A 95 -6.16 8.11 -7.95
CA ALA A 95 -5.57 7.97 -9.27
C ALA A 95 -6.32 6.94 -10.14
N ALA A 96 -6.74 5.80 -9.56
CA ALA A 96 -7.53 4.78 -10.25
C ALA A 96 -8.91 5.31 -10.70
N VAL A 97 -9.58 6.07 -9.85
CA VAL A 97 -10.89 6.65 -10.15
C VAL A 97 -10.78 7.77 -11.19
N ALA A 98 -9.80 8.66 -11.02
CA ALA A 98 -9.55 9.78 -11.91
C ALA A 98 -8.96 9.36 -13.27
N GLY A 99 -8.34 8.16 -13.35
CA GLY A 99 -7.69 7.67 -14.57
C GLY A 99 -6.44 8.46 -14.95
N ILE A 100 -5.72 8.99 -13.96
CA ILE A 100 -4.49 9.76 -14.17
C ILE A 100 -3.40 8.80 -14.66
N GLY A 101 -2.72 9.13 -15.75
CA GLY A 101 -1.67 8.31 -16.37
C GLY A 101 -0.70 9.13 -17.19
#